data_AF-A0A8S3XK96-F1
#
_entry.id   AF-A0A8S3XK96-F1
#
_cell.length_a   1.000
_cell.length_b   1.000
_cell.length_c   1.000
_cell.angle_alpha   90.00
_cell.angle_beta   90.00
_cell.angle_gamma   90.00
#
_symmetry.space_group_name_H-M   'P 1'
#
loop_
_entity.id
_entity.type
_entity.pdbx_description
1 polymer ?
#
loop_
_entity_poly.entity_id
_entity_poly.type
_entity_poly.pdbx_seq_one_letter_code
_entity_poly.pdbx_strand_id
1 'polypeptide(L)'
;MSEVCFICDKPLKESEIVLVDRGMKTLIDASVERNDKFFEYLKDKQSVIVHERCRKMYTRKSSIVAAKRQRETEQGSTSTISPPHTRARVSEPDFNLRNCLFCGDEANEEAEKKIPQNFRRKIYNVSTLEFKDSILKVARTRSDDVAKAVIDRILIRPNTHNLT
;
A
#
# COMPACT_ATOMS: atom_id res chain seq x y z
N MET A 1 36.69 -0.60 14.86
CA MET A 1 35.67 -1.64 14.54
C MET A 1 34.34 -0.94 14.41
N SER A 2 33.62 -1.14 13.31
CA SER A 2 32.29 -0.56 13.11
C SER A 2 31.29 -1.42 13.87
N GLU A 3 30.67 -0.89 14.92
CA GLU A 3 29.56 -1.59 15.54
C GLU A 3 28.38 -1.55 14.57
N VAL A 4 27.86 -2.71 14.20
CA VAL A 4 26.72 -2.88 13.28
C VAL A 4 25.49 -3.31 14.06
N CYS A 5 24.31 -2.85 13.63
CA CYS A 5 23.06 -3.26 14.25
C CYS A 5 22.66 -4.65 13.76
N PHE A 6 22.63 -5.64 14.64
CA PHE A 6 22.29 -7.04 14.27
C PHE A 6 20.88 -7.24 13.68
N ILE A 7 19.98 -6.26 13.83
CA ILE A 7 18.60 -6.35 13.31
C ILE A 7 18.55 -5.98 11.81
N CYS A 8 19.42 -5.08 11.35
CA CYS A 8 19.35 -4.52 10.00
C CYS A 8 20.71 -4.48 9.27
N ASP A 9 21.76 -4.98 9.91
CA ASP A 9 23.15 -5.03 9.44
C ASP A 9 23.75 -3.69 9.00
N LYS A 10 23.12 -2.57 9.39
CA LYS A 10 23.60 -1.21 9.11
C LYS A 10 24.52 -0.70 10.22
N PRO A 11 25.47 0.20 9.89
CA PRO A 11 26.37 0.78 10.88
C PRO A 11 25.60 1.60 11.93
N LEU A 12 26.07 1.54 13.17
CA LEU A 12 25.50 2.28 14.31
C LEU A 12 25.85 3.79 14.31
N LYS A 13 26.56 4.28 13.28
CA LYS A 13 27.01 5.69 13.18
C LYS A 13 25.97 6.65 12.57
N GLU A 14 25.00 6.13 11.81
CA GLU A 14 24.14 6.96 10.95
C GLU A 14 22.79 7.32 11.58
N SER A 15 22.45 6.77 12.75
CA SER A 15 21.13 6.97 13.37
C SER A 15 21.14 6.80 14.87
N GLU A 16 20.05 7.18 15.53
CA GLU A 16 19.86 7.05 16.97
C GLU A 16 20.02 5.59 17.42
N ILE A 17 20.96 5.38 18.34
CA ILE A 17 21.26 4.07 18.93
C ILE A 17 20.78 3.99 20.37
N VAL A 18 20.42 2.79 20.78
CA VAL A 18 20.01 2.49 22.15
C VAL A 18 20.73 1.24 22.63
N LEU A 19 21.31 1.33 23.82
CA LEU A 19 21.77 0.17 24.57
C LEU A 19 20.57 -0.49 25.25
N VAL A 20 20.32 -1.75 24.93
CA VAL A 20 19.23 -2.53 25.51
C VAL A 20 19.79 -3.45 26.58
N ASP A 21 19.54 -3.13 27.84
CA ASP A 21 19.92 -3.90 29.03
C ASP A 21 18.67 -4.53 29.69
N ARG A 22 17.70 -3.72 30.10
CA ARG A 22 16.45 -4.13 30.74
C ARG A 22 15.48 -4.79 29.76
N GLY A 23 15.58 -4.46 28.48
CA GLY A 23 14.70 -4.92 27.42
C GLY A 23 15.12 -6.23 26.75
N MET A 24 16.16 -6.90 27.25
CA MET A 24 16.72 -8.12 26.63
C MET A 24 15.71 -9.25 26.56
N LYS A 25 14.94 -9.47 27.64
CA LYS A 25 13.88 -10.50 27.66
C LYS A 25 12.88 -10.29 26.52
N THR A 26 12.42 -9.06 26.29
CA THR A 26 11.49 -8.73 25.20
C THR A 26 12.09 -8.96 23.81
N LEU A 27 13.39 -8.69 23.62
CA LEU A 27 14.08 -9.00 22.36
C LEU A 27 14.19 -10.50 22.12
N ILE A 28 14.51 -11.27 23.16
CA ILE A 28 14.56 -12.74 23.12
C ILE A 28 13.16 -13.29 22.80
N ASP A 29 12.13 -12.85 23.52
CA ASP A 29 10.75 -13.29 23.30
C ASP A 29 10.29 -12.96 21.88
N ALA A 30 10.59 -11.75 21.39
CA ALA A 30 10.28 -11.36 20.01
C ALA A 30 11.04 -12.23 18.99
N SER A 31 12.30 -12.58 19.23
CA SER A 31 13.08 -13.45 18.36
C SER A 31 12.53 -14.89 18.33
N VAL A 32 12.20 -15.45 19.49
CA VAL A 32 11.56 -16.76 19.62
C VAL A 32 10.22 -16.75 18.88
N GLU A 33 9.43 -15.70 19.07
CA GLU A 33 8.14 -15.57 18.40
C GLU A 33 8.30 -15.43 16.88
N ARG A 34 9.31 -14.71 16.40
CA ARG A 34 9.63 -14.56 14.97
C ARG A 34 10.31 -15.79 14.36
N ASN A 35 10.74 -16.73 15.19
CA ASN A 35 11.52 -17.92 14.82
C ASN A 35 12.72 -17.58 13.91
N ASP A 36 13.46 -16.52 14.25
CA ASP A 36 14.57 -15.99 13.44
C ASP A 36 15.97 -16.39 13.93
N LYS A 37 16.04 -17.28 14.92
CA LYS A 37 17.29 -17.83 15.52
C LYS A 37 18.18 -16.80 16.21
N PHE A 38 17.83 -15.51 16.19
CA PHE A 38 18.59 -14.49 16.93
C PHE A 38 18.53 -14.70 18.45
N PHE A 39 17.56 -15.45 18.96
CA PHE A 39 17.43 -15.78 20.37
C PHE A 39 18.63 -16.58 20.87
N GLU A 40 19.30 -17.37 20.03
CA GLU A 40 20.51 -18.12 20.39
C GLU A 40 21.65 -17.15 20.71
N TYR A 41 21.86 -16.17 19.82
CA TYR A 41 22.84 -15.11 20.01
C TYR A 41 22.51 -14.18 21.20
N LEU A 42 21.23 -13.89 21.42
CA LEU A 42 20.79 -12.97 22.48
C LEU A 42 20.82 -13.57 23.89
N LYS A 43 20.76 -14.90 24.03
CA LYS A 43 20.79 -15.59 25.32
C LYS A 43 22.11 -15.39 26.08
N ASP A 44 23.21 -15.34 25.35
CA ASP A 44 24.56 -15.23 25.92
C ASP A 44 24.99 -13.78 26.16
N LYS A 45 24.11 -12.80 25.87
CA LYS A 45 24.42 -11.38 25.98
C LYS A 45 23.66 -10.70 27.10
N GLN A 46 24.36 -9.86 27.85
CA GLN A 46 23.77 -9.04 28.91
C GLN A 46 23.18 -7.72 28.38
N SER A 47 23.75 -7.20 27.30
CA SER A 47 23.22 -6.02 26.61
C SER A 47 23.59 -6.03 25.12
N VAL A 48 22.79 -5.32 24.32
CA VAL A 48 23.04 -5.15 22.88
C VAL A 48 22.78 -3.71 22.46
N ILE A 49 23.60 -3.20 21.55
CA ILE A 49 23.40 -1.88 20.94
C ILE A 49 22.70 -2.09 19.59
N VAL A 50 21.57 -1.40 19.42
CA VAL A 50 20.77 -1.44 18.20
C VAL A 50 20.26 -0.04 17.89
N HIS A 51 19.84 0.22 16.64
CA HIS A 51 19.11 1.45 16.36
C HIS A 51 17.78 1.47 17.13
N GLU A 52 17.40 2.65 17.62
CA GLU A 52 16.15 2.80 18.38
C GLU A 52 14.94 2.38 17.55
N ARG A 53 14.92 2.76 16.27
CA ARG A 53 13.88 2.36 15.32
C ARG A 53 13.83 0.84 15.15
N CYS A 54 14.98 0.18 15.05
CA CYS A 54 15.08 -1.27 14.90
C CYS A 54 14.51 -1.97 16.13
N ARG A 55 14.86 -1.53 17.35
CA ARG A 55 14.27 -2.06 18.60
C ARG A 55 12.75 -1.92 18.61
N LYS A 56 12.22 -0.74 18.28
CA LYS A 56 10.77 -0.47 18.24
C LYS A 56 10.08 -1.34 17.20
N MET A 57 10.63 -1.45 16.00
CA MET A 57 10.01 -2.24 14.92
C MET A 57 10.07 -3.74 15.22
N TYR A 58 11.19 -4.23 15.72
CA TYR A 58 11.42 -5.65 15.95
C TYR A 58 10.48 -6.25 17.00
N THR A 59 10.21 -5.49 18.07
CA THR A 59 9.34 -5.92 19.19
C THR A 59 7.85 -5.59 18.99
N ARG A 60 7.48 -4.88 17.91
CA ARG A 60 6.05 -4.60 17.60
C ARG A 60 5.32 -5.87 17.19
N LYS A 61 4.18 -6.14 17.84
CA LYS A 61 3.30 -7.28 17.54
C LYS A 61 2.96 -7.42 16.06
N SER A 62 2.60 -6.32 15.39
CA SER A 62 2.29 -6.33 13.95
C SER A 62 3.48 -6.73 13.08
N SER A 63 4.70 -6.32 13.46
CA SER A 63 5.91 -6.73 12.74
C SER A 63 6.24 -8.20 12.96
N ILE A 64 6.02 -8.72 14.17
CA ILE A 64 6.22 -10.14 14.49
C ILE A 64 5.27 -11.00 13.66
N VAL A 65 3.98 -10.64 13.60
CA VAL A 65 2.99 -11.32 12.77
C VAL A 65 3.37 -11.28 11.28
N ALA A 66 3.83 -10.13 10.78
CA ALA A 66 4.27 -10.02 9.39
C ALA A 66 5.48 -10.92 9.08
N ALA A 67 6.45 -11.01 9.99
CA ALA A 67 7.63 -11.86 9.83
C ALA A 67 7.27 -13.35 9.84
N LYS A 68 6.34 -13.79 10.70
CA LYS A 68 5.82 -15.16 10.69
C LYS A 68 5.24 -15.54 9.33
N ARG A 69 4.36 -14.70 8.77
CA ARG A 69 3.72 -14.93 7.46
C ARG A 69 4.73 -15.03 6.31
N GLN A 70 5.76 -14.19 6.33
CA GLN A 70 6.83 -14.23 5.32
C GLN A 70 7.57 -15.57 5.36
N ARG A 71 7.95 -16.04 6.55
CA ARG A 71 8.62 -17.34 6.71
C ARG A 71 7.74 -18.52 6.32
N GLU A 72 6.45 -18.50 6.65
CA GLU A 72 5.51 -19.55 6.22
C GLU A 72 5.42 -19.64 4.70
N THR A 73 5.50 -18.50 4.01
CA THR A 73 5.53 -18.44 2.54
C THR A 73 6.84 -19.02 1.98
N GLU A 74 7.97 -18.74 2.64
CA GLU A 74 9.29 -19.24 2.24
C GLU A 74 9.47 -20.75 2.53
N GLN A 75 8.97 -21.25 3.66
CA GLN A 75 9.10 -22.65 4.07
C GLN A 75 8.05 -23.58 3.45
N GLY A 76 6.92 -23.04 2.97
CA GLY A 76 5.87 -23.79 2.26
C GLY A 76 6.17 -24.11 0.79
N SER A 77 7.36 -23.77 0.28
CA SER A 77 7.72 -23.95 -1.14
C SER A 77 8.16 -25.38 -1.51
N THR A 78 7.46 -26.38 -1.00
CA THR A 78 7.38 -27.72 -1.62
C THR A 78 5.93 -27.98 -2.03
N SER A 79 5.66 -27.73 -3.32
CA SER A 79 4.52 -28.24 -4.09
C SER A 79 3.13 -28.14 -3.45
N THR A 80 2.52 -26.97 -3.53
CA THR A 80 1.19 -26.83 -4.14
C THR A 80 1.08 -25.41 -4.65
N ILE A 81 0.84 -25.23 -5.95
CA ILE A 81 0.55 -23.94 -6.57
C ILE A 81 -0.79 -23.47 -5.98
N SER A 82 -0.74 -22.81 -4.83
CA SER A 82 -1.81 -21.96 -4.35
C SER A 82 -1.64 -20.61 -5.05
N PRO A 83 -2.71 -20.03 -5.65
CA PRO A 83 -2.59 -18.76 -6.33
C PRO A 83 -1.98 -17.73 -5.37
N PRO A 84 -1.01 -16.93 -5.82
CA PRO A 84 -0.42 -15.91 -4.97
C PRO A 84 -1.54 -14.98 -4.50
N HIS A 85 -1.88 -15.05 -3.21
CA HIS A 85 -2.73 -14.06 -2.57
C HIS A 85 -1.97 -12.75 -2.32
N THR A 86 -0.92 -12.48 -3.10
CA THR A 86 -0.81 -11.15 -3.70
C THR A 86 -1.99 -11.04 -4.64
N ARG A 87 -3.17 -10.66 -4.10
CA ARG A 87 -3.98 -9.71 -4.87
C ARG A 87 -3.08 -8.48 -4.94
N ALA A 88 -2.13 -8.51 -5.90
CA ALA A 88 -1.85 -7.34 -6.67
C ALA A 88 -3.27 -6.84 -6.89
N ARG A 89 -3.57 -5.65 -6.36
CA ARG A 89 -4.51 -4.85 -7.11
C ARG A 89 -3.84 -4.81 -8.47
N VAL A 90 -4.21 -5.75 -9.35
CA VAL A 90 -4.60 -5.40 -10.69
C VAL A 90 -5.42 -4.18 -10.38
N SER A 91 -4.83 -3.01 -10.59
CA SER A 91 -5.58 -1.79 -10.70
C SER A 91 -6.50 -2.12 -11.88
N GLU A 92 -7.62 -2.79 -11.59
CA GLU A 92 -8.79 -2.71 -12.43
C GLU A 92 -8.87 -1.24 -12.74
N PRO A 93 -8.89 -0.85 -14.03
CA PRO A 93 -8.78 0.55 -14.40
C PRO A 93 -9.82 1.28 -13.58
N ASP A 94 -9.35 2.07 -12.62
CA ASP A 94 -10.22 2.72 -11.66
C ASP A 94 -11.20 3.51 -12.51
N PHE A 95 -12.48 3.18 -12.41
CA PHE A 95 -13.52 3.95 -13.05
C PHE A 95 -13.58 5.29 -12.32
N ASN A 96 -12.65 6.18 -12.61
CA ASN A 96 -12.49 7.44 -11.92
C ASN A 96 -12.26 8.51 -12.98
N LEU A 97 -13.35 9.16 -13.37
CA LEU A 97 -13.30 10.26 -14.31
C LEU A 97 -13.07 11.55 -13.53
N ARG A 98 -11.96 12.23 -13.82
CA ARG A 98 -11.71 13.61 -13.36
C ARG A 98 -12.57 14.64 -14.10
N ASN A 99 -13.21 14.22 -15.18
CA ASN A 99 -14.05 15.04 -16.04
C ASN A 99 -15.50 14.57 -15.96
N CYS A 100 -16.44 15.47 -16.18
CA CYS A 100 -17.85 15.14 -16.27
C CYS A 100 -18.08 14.12 -17.40
N LEU A 101 -18.81 13.06 -17.07
CA LEU A 101 -19.12 11.98 -18.01
C LEU A 101 -19.89 12.46 -19.25
N PHE A 102 -20.75 13.47 -19.08
CA PHE A 102 -21.68 13.94 -20.12
C PHE A 102 -21.15 15.13 -20.93
N CYS A 103 -20.60 16.16 -20.28
CA CYS A 103 -20.08 17.33 -20.99
C CYS A 103 -18.56 17.26 -21.24
N GLY A 104 -17.80 16.50 -20.46
CA GLY A 104 -16.34 16.43 -20.58
C GLY A 104 -15.58 17.54 -19.82
N ASP A 105 -16.29 18.48 -19.19
CA ASP A 105 -15.66 19.54 -18.39
C ASP A 105 -14.91 18.98 -17.18
N GLU A 106 -13.82 19.62 -16.79
CA GLU A 106 -13.04 19.22 -15.62
C GLU A 106 -13.87 19.40 -14.33
N ALA A 107 -14.07 18.31 -13.60
CA ALA A 107 -14.82 18.29 -12.34
C ALA A 107 -13.85 18.38 -11.16
N ASN A 108 -13.29 19.57 -10.95
CA ASN A 108 -12.30 19.80 -9.90
C ASN A 108 -12.96 20.30 -8.59
N GLU A 109 -13.08 19.40 -7.61
CA GLU A 109 -13.63 19.73 -6.29
C GLU A 109 -12.85 20.83 -5.55
N GLU A 110 -11.54 20.92 -5.76
CA GLU A 110 -10.70 21.92 -5.09
C GLU A 110 -10.90 23.32 -5.67
N ALA A 111 -11.15 23.41 -6.99
CA ALA A 111 -11.52 24.65 -7.65
C ALA A 111 -12.91 25.13 -7.20
N GLU A 112 -13.88 24.21 -7.10
CA GLU A 112 -15.24 24.53 -6.65
C GLU A 112 -15.30 24.99 -5.18
N LYS A 113 -14.43 24.47 -4.31
CA LYS A 113 -14.34 24.94 -2.91
C LYS A 113 -13.93 26.42 -2.79
N LYS A 114 -13.26 26.99 -3.80
CA LYS A 114 -12.86 28.41 -3.84
C LYS A 114 -14.00 29.34 -4.28
N ILE A 115 -15.04 28.78 -4.90
CA ILE A 115 -16.23 29.54 -5.34
C ILE A 115 -17.15 29.77 -4.13
N PRO A 116 -17.89 30.89 -4.03
CA PRO A 116 -18.87 31.10 -2.98
C PRO A 116 -19.94 30.02 -3.00
N GLN A 117 -20.42 29.58 -1.82
CA GLN A 117 -21.30 28.40 -1.67
C GLN A 117 -22.53 28.41 -2.60
N ASN A 118 -23.10 29.59 -2.88
CA ASN A 118 -24.28 29.76 -3.72
C ASN A 118 -24.03 29.54 -5.22
N PHE A 119 -22.77 29.55 -5.66
CA PHE A 119 -22.36 29.34 -7.06
C PHE A 119 -21.63 28.01 -7.26
N ARG A 120 -21.44 27.21 -6.20
CA ARG A 120 -20.73 25.93 -6.29
C ARG A 120 -21.54 24.90 -7.05
N ARG A 121 -20.91 24.20 -7.98
CA ARG A 121 -21.48 23.02 -8.62
C ARG A 121 -21.40 21.82 -7.68
N LYS A 122 -22.44 21.00 -7.65
CA LYS A 122 -22.42 19.73 -6.90
C LYS A 122 -21.66 18.69 -7.73
N ILE A 123 -20.46 18.34 -7.29
CA ILE A 123 -19.66 17.27 -7.88
C ILE A 123 -19.95 15.97 -7.12
N TYR A 124 -20.32 14.93 -7.85
CA TYR A 124 -20.50 13.59 -7.33
C TYR A 124 -19.45 12.68 -7.94
N ASN A 125 -18.52 12.20 -7.12
CA ASN A 125 -17.58 11.20 -7.55
C ASN A 125 -18.29 9.85 -7.64
N VAL A 126 -18.22 9.22 -8.82
CA VAL A 126 -18.79 7.90 -9.06
C VAL A 126 -17.69 6.98 -9.52
N SER A 127 -17.38 5.99 -8.68
CA SER A 127 -16.29 5.05 -8.91
C SER A 127 -16.69 3.58 -8.90
N THR A 128 -17.99 3.28 -8.82
CA THR A 128 -18.48 1.91 -8.76
C THR A 128 -18.54 1.27 -10.15
N LEU A 129 -18.09 0.02 -10.24
CA LEU A 129 -18.13 -0.76 -11.48
C LEU A 129 -19.57 -1.00 -11.95
N GLU A 130 -20.50 -1.20 -11.01
CA GLU A 130 -21.93 -1.36 -11.31
C GLU A 130 -22.50 -0.14 -12.06
N PHE A 131 -22.06 1.06 -11.69
CA PHE A 131 -22.49 2.29 -12.34
C PHE A 131 -21.92 2.39 -13.76
N LYS A 132 -20.63 2.04 -13.94
CA LYS A 132 -20.00 1.95 -15.26
C LYS A 132 -20.79 1.04 -16.19
N ASP A 133 -21.12 -0.17 -15.73
CA ASP A 133 -21.81 -1.18 -16.54
C ASP A 133 -23.25 -0.74 -16.87
N SER A 134 -23.93 -0.13 -15.90
CA SER A 134 -25.26 0.46 -16.12
C SER A 134 -25.24 1.56 -17.18
N ILE A 135 -24.27 2.49 -17.10
CA ILE A 135 -24.13 3.56 -18.10
C ILE A 135 -23.77 2.99 -19.47
N LEU A 136 -22.83 2.03 -19.54
CA LEU A 136 -22.45 1.40 -20.82
C LEU A 136 -23.64 0.69 -21.46
N LYS A 137 -24.49 0.02 -20.66
CA LYS A 137 -25.71 -0.62 -21.15
C LYS A 137 -26.67 0.40 -21.75
N VAL A 138 -26.94 1.50 -21.03
CA VAL A 138 -27.84 2.56 -21.51
C VAL A 138 -27.29 3.26 -22.75
N ALA A 139 -25.98 3.54 -22.79
CA ALA A 139 -25.34 4.21 -23.90
C ALA A 139 -25.39 3.35 -25.19
N ARG A 140 -25.15 2.04 -25.08
CA ARG A 140 -25.28 1.10 -26.20
C ARG A 140 -26.71 1.04 -26.74
N THR A 141 -27.71 1.07 -25.86
CA THR A 141 -29.12 1.08 -26.27
C THR A 141 -29.50 2.37 -27.00
N ARG A 142 -29.01 3.52 -26.54
CA ARG A 142 -29.38 4.83 -27.10
C ARG A 142 -28.69 5.17 -28.42
N SER A 143 -27.43 4.77 -28.61
CA SER A 143 -26.65 5.00 -29.85
C SER A 143 -26.60 6.46 -30.37
N ASP A 144 -26.97 7.44 -29.54
CA ASP A 144 -26.87 8.88 -29.80
C ASP A 144 -25.39 9.36 -29.81
N ASP A 145 -25.11 10.54 -30.35
CA ASP A 145 -23.76 11.11 -30.35
C ASP A 145 -23.22 11.37 -28.92
N VAL A 146 -24.12 11.73 -27.99
CA VAL A 146 -23.79 11.82 -26.56
C VAL A 146 -23.42 10.45 -26.00
N ALA A 147 -24.12 9.39 -26.42
CA ALA A 147 -23.85 8.04 -25.95
C ALA A 147 -22.50 7.52 -26.47
N LYS A 148 -22.15 7.82 -27.74
CA LYS A 148 -20.82 7.53 -28.30
C LYS A 148 -19.72 8.26 -27.51
N ALA A 149 -19.89 9.57 -27.26
CA ALA A 149 -18.92 10.35 -26.48
C ALA A 149 -18.75 9.82 -25.04
N VAL A 150 -19.83 9.37 -24.40
CA VAL A 150 -19.77 8.74 -23.07
C VAL A 150 -19.03 7.41 -23.12
N ILE A 151 -19.32 6.54 -24.09
CA ILE A 151 -18.62 5.27 -24.27
C ILE A 151 -17.13 5.49 -24.51
N ASP A 152 -16.79 6.43 -25.39
CA ASP A 152 -15.41 6.81 -25.68
C ASP A 152 -14.70 7.31 -24.43
N ARG A 153 -15.32 8.15 -23.59
CA ARG A 153 -14.71 8.61 -22.33
C ARG A 153 -14.51 7.51 -21.30
N ILE A 154 -15.37 6.50 -21.29
CA ILE A 154 -15.26 5.34 -20.38
C ILE A 154 -14.19 4.35 -20.87
N LEU A 155 -14.01 4.22 -22.20
CA LEU A 155 -13.13 3.24 -22.82
C LEU A 155 -11.75 3.79 -23.21
N ILE A 156 -11.63 5.09 -23.49
CA ILE A 156 -10.36 5.77 -23.78
C ILE A 156 -9.63 5.97 -22.44
N ARG A 157 -8.60 5.15 -22.23
CA ARG A 157 -7.58 5.42 -21.21
C ARG A 157 -6.93 6.77 -21.54
N PRO A 158 -6.60 7.63 -20.57
CA PRO A 158 -5.61 8.66 -20.80
C PRO A 158 -4.32 7.93 -21.20
N ASN A 159 -3.96 8.05 -22.46
CA ASN A 159 -2.68 7.61 -22.96
C ASN A 159 -1.64 8.51 -22.28
N THR A 160 -0.96 7.98 -21.26
CA THR A 160 0.21 8.63 -20.67
C THR A 160 1.36 8.56 -21.69
N HIS A 161 1.30 9.39 -22.73
CA HIS A 161 2.42 9.67 -23.61
C HIS A 161 2.38 11.12 -24.04
N ASN A 162 2.93 11.98 -23.17
CA ASN A 162 3.63 13.19 -23.57
C ASN A 162 4.68 13.49 -22.49
N LEU A 163 5.82 12.83 -22.62
CA LEU A 163 7.10 13.31 -22.14
C LEU A 163 8.09 13.06 -23.29
N THR A 164 8.30 14.09 -24.09
CA THR A 164 9.54 14.31 -24.83
C THR A 164 9.82 15.79 -24.80
#